data_AF-A0A6G9SEB4-F1
#
_entry.id   AF-A0A6G9SEB4-F1
#
_cell.length_a   1.000
_cell.length_b   1.000
_cell.length_c   1.000
_cell.angle_alpha   90.00
_cell.angle_beta   90.00
_cell.angle_gamma   90.00
#
_symmetry.space_group_name_H-M   'P 1'
#
loop_
_entity.id
_entity.type
_entity.pdbx_description
1 polymer ?
#
loop_
_entity_poly.entity_id
_entity_poly.type
_entity_poly.pdbx_seq_one_letter_code
_entity_poly.pdbx_strand_id
1 'polypeptide(L)'
;MAKNQPQFSKNCTSDSILLYTLERIRLKHQLFRVIAYKLVNGQTAITTRQMAVAVRKPPKTAKEFLKKTGIRSVKVQMPNRVVTDMIPISTVAAFWKYLNESGKGNTLRGCLKSNQR
;
A
#
# COMPACT_ATOMS: atom_id res chain seq x y z
N MET A 1 9.71 7.03 -52.86
CA MET A 1 10.69 7.42 -51.82
C MET A 1 10.08 7.20 -50.44
N ALA A 2 10.27 6.02 -49.85
CA ALA A 2 9.72 5.66 -48.56
C ALA A 2 10.67 6.08 -47.43
N LYS A 3 10.16 6.87 -46.47
CA LYS A 3 10.91 7.36 -45.31
C LYS A 3 11.03 6.24 -44.27
N ASN A 4 12.24 5.72 -44.08
CA ASN A 4 12.58 4.84 -42.98
C ASN A 4 12.62 5.66 -41.67
N GLN A 5 11.65 5.44 -40.78
CA GLN A 5 11.73 5.94 -39.41
C GLN A 5 12.52 4.96 -38.54
N PRO A 6 13.38 5.45 -37.63
CA PRO A 6 14.20 4.61 -36.79
C PRO A 6 13.35 3.89 -35.74
N GLN A 7 13.67 2.62 -35.54
CA GLN A 7 13.16 1.76 -34.48
C GLN A 7 13.38 2.42 -33.12
N PHE A 8 12.30 2.83 -32.46
CA PHE A 8 12.34 3.15 -31.03
C PHE A 8 12.49 1.84 -30.25
N SER A 9 13.72 1.42 -30.00
CA SER A 9 14.03 0.45 -28.96
C SER A 9 13.71 1.09 -27.62
N LYS A 10 12.49 0.84 -27.11
CA LYS A 10 12.17 1.12 -25.71
C LYS A 10 12.89 0.07 -24.86
N ASN A 11 14.16 0.34 -24.56
CA ASN A 11 14.85 -0.27 -23.44
C ASN A 11 14.22 0.27 -22.15
N CYS A 12 13.04 -0.25 -21.80
CA CYS A 12 12.47 -0.08 -20.48
C CYS A 12 13.14 -1.09 -19.55
N THR A 13 14.37 -0.82 -19.13
CA THR A 13 14.98 -1.50 -17.98
C THR A 13 14.20 -1.09 -16.75
N SER A 14 13.21 -1.90 -16.42
CA SER A 14 12.58 -1.95 -15.12
C SER A 14 12.18 -3.40 -14.93
N ASP A 15 13.18 -4.24 -14.66
CA ASP A 15 13.00 -5.55 -14.04
C ASP A 15 12.36 -5.32 -12.68
N SER A 16 11.08 -4.99 -12.70
CA SER A 16 10.22 -4.97 -11.54
C SER A 16 10.09 -6.43 -11.13
N ILE A 17 10.99 -6.85 -10.25
CA ILE A 17 11.03 -8.20 -9.67
C ILE A 17 9.60 -8.53 -9.26
N LEU A 18 8.97 -9.42 -10.03
CA LEU A 18 7.62 -9.87 -9.75
C LEU A 18 7.72 -10.78 -8.53
N LEU A 19 7.25 -10.29 -7.38
CA LEU A 19 7.24 -11.08 -6.16
C LEU A 19 5.99 -11.96 -6.10
N TYR A 20 6.07 -13.04 -5.35
CA TYR A 20 4.95 -13.95 -5.10
C TYR A 20 4.54 -13.86 -3.63
N THR A 21 3.25 -14.09 -3.37
CA THR A 21 2.76 -14.26 -2.00
C THR A 21 2.98 -15.68 -1.52
N LEU A 22 3.56 -15.85 -0.33
CA LEU A 22 3.68 -17.13 0.36
C LEU A 22 2.46 -17.44 1.22
N GLU A 23 2.01 -16.44 1.98
CA GLU A 23 1.00 -16.64 3.01
C GLU A 23 0.07 -15.43 3.10
N ARG A 24 -1.20 -15.68 3.42
CA ARG A 24 -2.19 -14.64 3.71
C ARG A 24 -2.40 -14.52 5.22
N ILE A 25 -2.10 -13.36 5.77
CA ILE A 25 -2.20 -13.04 7.20
C ILE A 25 -3.45 -12.16 7.41
N ARG A 26 -4.31 -12.56 8.35
CA ARG A 26 -5.49 -11.76 8.75
C ARG A 26 -5.19 -11.06 10.06
N LEU A 27 -5.03 -9.74 10.00
CA LEU A 27 -4.84 -8.89 11.18
C LEU A 27 -6.19 -8.32 11.59
N LYS A 28 -6.64 -8.65 12.80
CA LYS A 28 -7.88 -8.14 13.39
C LYS A 28 -7.56 -7.56 14.76
N HIS A 29 -7.84 -6.28 14.92
CA HIS A 29 -7.86 -5.60 16.20
C HIS A 29 -9.21 -4.88 16.33
N GLN A 30 -9.60 -4.51 17.55
CA GLN A 30 -10.94 -3.97 17.87
C GLN A 30 -11.43 -2.90 16.88
N LEU A 31 -10.51 -2.10 16.32
CA LEU A 31 -10.81 -0.97 15.45
C LEU A 31 -10.26 -1.09 14.02
N PHE A 32 -9.55 -2.17 13.68
CA PHE A 32 -9.00 -2.36 12.34
C PHE A 32 -9.01 -3.82 11.89
N ARG A 33 -9.30 -4.03 10.61
CA ARG A 33 -9.20 -5.33 9.95
C ARG A 33 -8.38 -5.14 8.68
N VAL A 34 -7.26 -5.85 8.59
CA VAL A 34 -6.32 -5.75 7.47
C VAL A 34 -5.95 -7.15 7.01
N ILE A 35 -5.95 -7.34 5.70
CA ILE A 35 -5.39 -8.54 5.08
C ILE A 35 -3.99 -8.18 4.58
N ALA A 36 -3.00 -8.85 5.14
CA ALA A 36 -1.61 -8.75 4.74
C ALA A 36 -1.12 -10.04 4.10
N TYR A 37 -0.01 -9.93 3.39
CA TYR A 37 0.60 -11.02 2.65
C TYR A 37 2.09 -11.07 2.95
N LYS A 38 2.58 -12.24 3.29
CA LYS A 38 4.02 -12.51 3.37
C LYS A 38 4.53 -12.75 1.95
N LEU A 39 5.55 -12.01 1.56
CA LEU A 39 6.18 -12.10 0.25
C LEU A 39 7.40 -13.02 0.31
N VAL A 40 7.84 -13.52 -0.85
CA VAL A 40 9.01 -14.41 -0.97
C VAL A 40 10.32 -13.82 -0.45
N ASN A 41 10.44 -12.48 -0.41
CA ASN A 41 11.60 -11.77 0.13
C ASN A 41 11.55 -11.61 1.67
N GLY A 42 10.59 -12.25 2.34
CA GLY A 42 10.39 -12.15 3.79
C GLY A 42 9.65 -10.90 4.25
N GLN A 43 9.36 -9.95 3.36
CA GLN A 43 8.58 -8.76 3.71
C GLN A 43 7.09 -9.07 3.83
N THR A 44 6.40 -8.29 4.66
CA THR A 44 4.94 -8.31 4.71
C THR A 44 4.39 -7.06 4.05
N ALA A 45 3.43 -7.25 3.14
CA ALA A 45 2.82 -6.17 2.40
C ALA A 45 1.30 -6.28 2.39
N ILE A 46 0.63 -5.15 2.16
CA ILE A 46 -0.83 -5.09 1.99
C ILE A 46 -1.14 -4.40 0.67
N THR A 47 -2.35 -4.56 0.14
CA THR A 47 -2.75 -3.81 -1.04
C THR A 47 -2.90 -2.31 -0.74
N THR A 48 -2.63 -1.45 -1.73
CA THR A 48 -2.83 0.00 -1.61
C THR A 48 -4.26 0.37 -1.18
N ARG A 49 -5.25 -0.45 -1.57
CA ARG A 49 -6.64 -0.30 -1.12
C ARG A 49 -6.76 -0.52 0.39
N GLN A 50 -6.19 -1.61 0.91
CA GLN A 50 -6.24 -1.94 2.35
C GLN A 50 -5.56 -0.87 3.19
N MET A 51 -4.45 -0.29 2.71
CA MET A 51 -3.75 0.82 3.36
C MET A 51 -4.66 2.00 3.73
N ALA A 52 -5.59 2.39 2.84
CA ALA A 52 -6.54 3.48 3.07
C ALA A 52 -7.81 3.01 3.80
N VAL A 53 -8.38 1.88 3.37
CA VAL A 53 -9.66 1.37 3.90
C VAL A 53 -9.54 0.97 5.37
N ALA A 54 -8.39 0.44 5.80
CA ALA A 54 -8.11 0.10 7.20
C ALA A 54 -8.31 1.29 8.14
N VAL A 55 -8.02 2.50 7.67
CA VAL A 55 -8.16 3.76 8.39
C VAL A 55 -9.35 4.60 7.88
N ARG A 56 -10.35 3.95 7.27
CA ARG A 56 -11.59 4.59 6.79
C ARG A 56 -11.35 5.81 5.89
N LYS A 57 -10.26 5.81 5.11
CA LYS A 57 -9.94 6.88 4.16
C LYS A 57 -10.20 6.42 2.72
N PRO A 58 -10.53 7.36 1.81
CA PRO A 58 -10.70 7.02 0.41
C PRO A 58 -9.34 6.61 -0.20
N PRO A 59 -9.30 5.62 -1.12
CA PRO A 59 -8.06 5.14 -1.73
C PRO A 59 -7.21 6.25 -2.38
N LYS A 60 -7.84 7.34 -2.82
CA LYS A 60 -7.17 8.52 -3.37
C LYS A 60 -6.13 9.11 -2.41
N THR A 61 -6.41 9.13 -1.10
CA THR A 61 -5.50 9.68 -0.08
C THR A 61 -4.19 8.90 0.02
N ALA A 62 -4.26 7.56 -0.04
CA ALA A 62 -3.06 6.73 -0.07
C ALA A 62 -2.27 6.94 -1.38
N LYS A 63 -2.96 7.04 -2.52
CA LYS A 63 -2.29 7.34 -3.82
C LYS A 63 -1.58 8.69 -3.80
N GLU A 64 -2.21 9.73 -3.24
CA GLU A 64 -1.59 11.05 -3.09
C GLU A 64 -0.37 11.01 -2.17
N PHE A 65 -0.44 10.28 -1.05
CA PHE A 65 0.69 10.09 -0.15
C PHE A 65 1.88 9.40 -0.84
N LEU A 66 1.62 8.31 -1.56
CA LEU A 66 2.66 7.59 -2.31
C LEU A 66 3.28 8.47 -3.40
N LYS A 67 2.45 9.26 -4.11
CA LYS A 67 2.95 10.22 -5.11
C LYS A 67 3.84 11.31 -4.49
N LYS A 68 3.44 11.85 -3.33
CA LYS A 68 4.21 12.88 -2.62
C LYS A 68 5.54 12.37 -2.07
N THR A 69 5.56 11.13 -1.57
CA THR A 69 6.75 10.52 -0.97
C THR A 69 7.67 9.83 -1.97
N GLY A 70 7.24 9.68 -3.24
CA GLY A 70 7.99 8.98 -4.28
C GLY A 70 8.08 7.46 -4.07
N ILE A 71 7.32 6.91 -3.09
CA ILE A 71 7.38 5.49 -2.75
C ILE A 71 6.65 4.69 -3.83
N ARG A 72 7.36 3.70 -4.39
CA ARG A 72 6.81 2.81 -5.41
C ARG A 72 6.13 1.60 -4.76
N SER A 73 5.02 1.17 -5.34
CA SER A 73 4.44 -0.13 -5.03
C SER A 73 5.30 -1.26 -5.57
N VAL A 74 5.20 -2.41 -4.91
CA VAL A 74 5.79 -3.65 -5.38
C VAL A 74 4.71 -4.43 -6.13
N LYS A 75 5.02 -4.89 -7.34
CA LYS A 75 4.13 -5.76 -8.10
C LYS A 75 4.23 -7.18 -7.54
N VAL A 76 3.09 -7.70 -7.11
CA VAL A 76 3.00 -9.03 -6.50
C VAL A 76 2.00 -9.88 -7.28
N GLN A 77 2.41 -11.07 -7.68
CA GLN A 77 1.52 -12.08 -8.22
C GLN A 77 0.86 -12.86 -7.07
N MET A 78 -0.46 -12.80 -7.03
CA MET A 78 -1.30 -13.54 -6.10
C MET A 78 -1.42 -15.02 -6.52
N PRO A 79 -1.89 -15.93 -5.64
CA PRO A 79 -2.02 -17.35 -5.97
C PRO A 79 -2.98 -17.62 -7.13
N ASN A 80 -3.99 -16.77 -7.31
CA ASN A 80 -4.90 -16.79 -8.46
C ASN A 80 -4.31 -16.18 -9.74
N ARG A 81 -2.99 -16.01 -9.80
CA ARG A 81 -2.20 -15.40 -10.89
C ARG A 81 -2.50 -13.92 -11.17
N VAL A 82 -3.37 -13.28 -10.40
CA VAL A 82 -3.64 -11.84 -10.51
C VAL A 82 -2.44 -11.06 -9.99
N VAL A 83 -1.95 -10.11 -10.78
CA VAL A 83 -0.89 -9.19 -10.36
C VAL A 83 -1.52 -7.97 -9.71
N THR A 84 -1.04 -7.60 -8.52
CA THR A 84 -1.53 -6.45 -7.77
C THR A 84 -0.40 -5.62 -7.19
N ASP A 85 -0.67 -4.33 -7.03
CA ASP A 85 0.22 -3.41 -6.34
C ASP A 85 0.09 -3.57 -4.83
N MET A 86 1.21 -3.92 -4.19
CA MET A 86 1.33 -4.02 -2.75
C MET A 86 2.30 -3.00 -2.19
N ILE A 87 2.03 -2.61 -0.95
CA ILE A 87 2.82 -1.66 -0.17
C ILE A 87 3.34 -2.38 1.08
N PRO A 88 4.65 -2.34 1.35
CA PRO A 88 5.23 -2.88 2.57
C PRO A 88 4.58 -2.28 3.82
N ILE A 89 4.44 -3.08 4.88
CA ILE A 89 3.82 -2.64 6.15
C ILE A 89 4.55 -1.42 6.75
N SER A 90 5.86 -1.30 6.60
CA SER A 90 6.62 -0.14 7.07
C SER A 90 6.11 1.18 6.48
N THR A 91 5.88 1.22 5.16
CA THR A 91 5.30 2.37 4.46
C THR A 91 3.86 2.64 4.90
N VAL A 92 3.09 1.58 5.17
CA VAL A 92 1.72 1.72 5.67
C VAL A 92 1.70 2.37 7.04
N ALA A 93 2.58 1.94 7.94
CA ALA A 93 2.72 2.53 9.27
C ALA A 93 3.11 4.02 9.17
N ALA A 94 4.03 4.36 8.27
CA ALA A 94 4.41 5.76 8.00
C ALA A 94 3.21 6.60 7.51
N PHE A 95 2.38 6.05 6.63
CA PHE A 95 1.15 6.73 6.18
C PHE A 95 0.15 6.95 7.32
N TRP A 96 -0.07 5.94 8.17
CA TRP A 96 -0.98 6.09 9.31
C TRP A 96 -0.46 7.10 10.34
N LYS A 97 0.85 7.12 10.58
CA LYS A 97 1.51 8.15 11.38
C LYS A 97 1.30 9.55 10.79
N TYR A 98 1.54 9.72 9.49
CA TYR A 98 1.29 10.98 8.77
C TYR A 98 -0.17 11.44 8.88
N LEU A 99 -1.13 10.53 8.79
CA LEU A 99 -2.54 10.88 8.98
C LEU A 99 -2.79 11.40 10.39
N ASN A 100 -2.27 10.72 11.41
CA ASN A 100 -2.43 11.15 12.81
C ASN A 100 -1.79 12.52 13.06
N GLU A 101 -0.56 12.74 12.60
CA GLU A 101 0.17 14.01 12.76
C GLU A 101 -0.50 15.17 12.00
N SER A 102 -1.11 14.90 10.85
CA SER A 102 -1.83 15.92 10.08
C SER A 102 -3.26 16.20 10.57
N GLY A 103 -3.67 15.63 11.70
CA GLY A 103 -5.04 15.74 12.24
C GLY A 103 -6.11 15.04 11.39
N LYS A 104 -5.67 14.32 10.34
CA LYS A 104 -6.53 13.54 9.43
C LYS A 104 -6.62 12.08 9.87
N GLY A 105 -6.08 11.72 11.02
CA GLY A 105 -6.15 10.39 11.61
C GLY A 105 -7.59 9.95 11.85
N ASN A 106 -7.75 8.69 12.24
CA ASN A 106 -9.02 8.27 12.79
C ASN A 106 -9.15 8.89 14.17
N THR A 107 -10.06 9.86 14.32
CA THR A 107 -10.49 10.29 15.65
C THR A 107 -11.13 9.08 16.32
N LEU A 108 -10.51 8.60 17.38
CA LEU A 108 -11.15 7.70 18.33
C LEU A 108 -12.28 8.49 19.00
N ARG A 109 -13.43 8.66 18.33
CA ARG A 109 -14.64 9.25 18.92
C ARG A 109 -15.35 8.28 19.88
N GLY A 110 -14.60 7.50 20.65
CA GLY A 110 -15.12 6.63 21.70
C GLY A 110 -14.03 6.37 22.73
N CYS A 111 -14.29 6.76 23.97
CA CYS A 111 -13.39 6.66 25.13
C CYS A 111 -12.17 7.59 25.18
N LEU A 112 -12.45 8.90 25.24
CA LEU A 112 -11.79 9.78 26.22
C LEU A 112 -12.88 10.74 26.72
N LYS A 113 -13.86 10.19 27.45
CA LYS A 113 -14.52 11.02 28.46
C LYS A 113 -13.50 11.18 29.57
N SER A 114 -12.91 12.37 29.60
CA SER A 114 -12.26 12.97 30.74
C SER A 114 -13.05 12.68 32.02
N ASN A 115 -12.55 11.78 32.86
CA ASN A 115 -12.89 11.82 34.29
C ASN A 115 -12.02 12.89 34.93
N GLN A 116 -12.48 14.14 34.84
CA GLN A 116 -12.23 15.13 35.87
C GLN A 116 -13.45 15.10 36.79
N ARG A 117 -13.32 14.42 37.92
CA ARG A 117 -14.02 14.70 39.18
C ARG A 117 -13.08 14.35 40.32
#